data_AF-A0A8C5D9X8-F1
#
_entry.id   AF-A0A8C5D9X8-F1
#
_cell.length_a   1.000
_cell.length_b   1.000
_cell.length_c   1.000
_cell.angle_alpha   90.00
_cell.angle_beta   90.00
_cell.angle_gamma   90.00
#
_symmetry.space_group_name_H-M   'P 1'
#
loop_
_entity.id
_entity.type
_entity.pdbx_description
1 polymer ?
#
loop_
_entity_poly.entity_id
_entity_poly.type
_entity_poly.pdbx_seq_one_letter_code
_entity_poly.pdbx_strand_id
1 'polypeptide(L)'
;MDSWSEIADEVALEGLDGITIPTLWIRLENKHPKFPLKLDDSTKGLIWRFLSTHTDLSFYELPTDREDVVLVDRYKVVDQDSNVEIEEPTVGVDIYPIKIIPENKDGLQGSCVFFKERIDITKHVRSKNLVPLLNLEEVLERYGRKLVVVASQMMRFRALIGSENDPELKLGDDSYCILEKVGRSRWHGEIQGDLHGSSFKVDPRKFHYLRKSLVRHKLITMQRHCRQRKFGHEQYSLLLLLKRFHNNRLTKSVLLIENICGILQQMPGNSIPFMALKDQLVSVLTPGVPDS
;
A
#
# COMPACT_ATOMS: atom_id res chain seq x y z
N MET A 1 -12.67 -12.52 -4.16
CA MET A 1 -12.75 -11.39 -5.11
C MET A 1 -12.34 -11.95 -6.45
N ASP A 2 -13.01 -11.59 -7.55
CA ASP A 2 -12.55 -12.04 -8.88
C ASP A 2 -11.36 -11.19 -9.35
N SER A 3 -10.60 -11.65 -10.34
CA SER A 3 -9.38 -10.95 -10.77
C SER A 3 -9.65 -9.52 -11.28
N TRP A 4 -10.83 -9.27 -11.85
CA TRP A 4 -11.24 -7.97 -12.38
C TRP A 4 -11.53 -6.96 -11.29
N SER A 5 -12.28 -7.37 -10.26
CA SER A 5 -12.53 -6.54 -9.07
C SER A 5 -11.26 -6.29 -8.28
N GLU A 6 -10.30 -7.22 -8.26
CA GLU A 6 -8.97 -6.98 -7.68
C GLU A 6 -8.18 -5.89 -8.43
N ILE A 7 -8.24 -5.86 -9.76
CA ILE A 7 -7.62 -4.79 -10.57
C ILE A 7 -8.27 -3.44 -10.27
N ALA A 8 -9.60 -3.40 -10.26
CA ALA A 8 -10.36 -2.18 -9.99
C ALA A 8 -10.11 -1.65 -8.57
N ASP A 9 -9.97 -2.56 -7.59
CA ASP A 9 -9.60 -2.24 -6.22
C ASP A 9 -8.16 -1.67 -6.12
N GLU A 10 -7.20 -2.20 -6.88
CA GLU A 10 -5.84 -1.62 -6.93
C GLU A 10 -5.84 -0.19 -7.48
N VAL A 11 -6.65 0.10 -8.51
CA VAL A 11 -6.84 1.47 -9.02
C VAL A 11 -7.46 2.37 -7.94
N ALA A 12 -8.48 1.88 -7.24
CA ALA A 12 -9.17 2.64 -6.20
C ALA A 12 -8.26 2.98 -5.00
N LEU A 13 -7.35 2.08 -4.63
CA LEU A 13 -6.37 2.28 -3.55
C LEU A 13 -5.30 3.33 -3.84
N GLU A 14 -5.07 3.69 -5.10
CA GLU A 14 -4.17 4.81 -5.42
C GLU A 14 -4.82 6.18 -5.20
N GLY A 15 -6.07 6.23 -4.75
CA GLY A 15 -6.70 7.47 -4.30
C GLY A 15 -6.97 8.44 -5.45
N LEU A 16 -7.20 9.71 -5.11
CA LEU A 16 -7.53 10.75 -6.09
C LEU A 16 -6.39 11.04 -7.09
N ASP A 17 -5.12 10.77 -6.72
CA ASP A 17 -3.97 10.85 -7.63
C ASP A 17 -4.03 9.86 -8.79
N GLY A 18 -4.72 8.72 -8.60
CA GLY A 18 -4.78 7.64 -9.57
C GLY A 18 -3.48 6.86 -9.75
N ILE A 19 -3.56 5.78 -10.52
CA ILE A 19 -2.45 4.85 -10.79
C ILE A 19 -1.90 5.01 -12.21
N THR A 20 -0.58 4.96 -12.42
CA THR A 20 -0.02 4.86 -13.77
C THR A 20 -0.07 3.41 -14.21
N ILE A 21 -0.10 3.16 -15.52
CA ILE A 21 -0.12 1.80 -16.05
C ILE A 21 1.11 0.97 -15.60
N PRO A 22 2.36 1.49 -15.64
CA PRO A 22 3.50 0.77 -15.08
C PRO A 22 3.38 0.48 -13.58
N THR A 23 2.88 1.44 -12.78
CA THR A 23 2.66 1.23 -11.33
C THR A 23 1.63 0.14 -11.07
N LEU A 24 0.58 0.04 -11.89
CA LEU A 24 -0.41 -1.05 -11.77
C LEU A 24 0.25 -2.42 -11.91
N TRP A 25 1.17 -2.58 -12.86
CA TRP A 25 1.92 -3.85 -13.02
C TRP A 25 2.73 -4.19 -11.78
N ILE A 26 3.48 -3.21 -11.26
CA ILE A 26 4.27 -3.38 -10.03
C ILE A 26 3.39 -3.80 -8.85
N ARG A 27 2.22 -3.17 -8.69
CA ARG A 27 1.26 -3.49 -7.62
C ARG A 27 0.69 -4.90 -7.76
N LEU A 28 0.28 -5.29 -8.96
CA LEU A 28 -0.30 -6.61 -9.22
C LEU A 28 0.74 -7.74 -9.06
N GLU A 29 1.98 -7.53 -9.51
CA GLU A 29 3.08 -8.48 -9.34
C GLU A 29 3.44 -8.73 -7.87
N ASN A 30 3.32 -7.70 -7.04
CA ASN A 30 3.69 -7.73 -5.61
C ASN A 30 2.48 -7.78 -4.67
N LYS A 31 1.30 -8.17 -5.18
CA LYS A 31 0.07 -8.29 -4.40
C LYS A 31 0.14 -9.49 -3.44
N HIS A 32 -0.51 -9.37 -2.27
CA HIS A 32 -0.63 -10.45 -1.29
C HIS A 32 -2.08 -10.59 -0.79
N PRO A 33 -2.84 -11.65 -1.12
CA PRO A 33 -2.44 -12.85 -1.85
C PRO A 33 -1.97 -12.58 -3.28
N LYS A 34 -1.19 -13.52 -3.82
CA LYS A 34 -0.63 -13.43 -5.16
C LYS A 34 -1.75 -13.25 -6.19
N PHE A 35 -1.61 -12.27 -7.07
CA PHE A 35 -2.54 -12.07 -8.17
C PHE A 35 -2.57 -13.32 -9.07
N PRO A 36 -3.76 -13.86 -9.41
CA PRO A 36 -3.86 -15.18 -10.04
C PRO A 36 -3.41 -15.22 -11.50
N LEU A 37 -3.38 -14.08 -12.20
CA LEU A 37 -3.01 -14.03 -13.62
C LEU A 37 -1.53 -13.64 -13.78
N LYS A 38 -0.87 -14.25 -14.78
CA LYS A 38 0.48 -13.85 -15.19
C LYS A 38 0.40 -12.55 -16.01
N LEU A 39 1.24 -11.56 -15.73
CA LEU A 39 1.26 -10.29 -16.47
C LEU A 39 2.09 -10.36 -17.76
N ASP A 40 1.74 -11.30 -18.65
CA ASP A 40 2.25 -11.29 -20.03
C ASP A 40 1.51 -10.24 -20.89
N ASP A 41 2.01 -9.97 -22.10
CA ASP A 41 1.50 -8.88 -22.94
C ASP A 41 0.02 -9.08 -23.31
N SER A 42 -0.38 -10.32 -23.55
CA SER A 42 -1.78 -10.69 -23.78
C SER A 42 -2.66 -10.34 -22.58
N THR A 43 -2.24 -10.72 -21.37
CA THR A 43 -3.00 -10.41 -20.15
C THR A 43 -3.03 -8.90 -19.88
N LYS A 44 -1.91 -8.19 -20.07
CA LYS A 44 -1.88 -6.73 -19.95
C LYS A 44 -2.84 -6.05 -20.92
N GLY A 45 -2.94 -6.55 -22.16
CA GLY A 45 -3.92 -6.07 -23.15
C GLY A 45 -5.37 -6.30 -22.70
N LEU A 46 -5.68 -7.45 -22.10
CA LEU A 46 -7.00 -7.73 -21.51
C LEU A 46 -7.30 -6.83 -20.31
N ILE A 47 -6.33 -6.61 -19.43
CA ILE A 47 -6.45 -5.68 -18.29
C ILE A 47 -6.73 -4.27 -18.80
N TRP A 48 -5.99 -3.80 -19.81
CA TRP A 48 -6.24 -2.50 -20.43
C TRP A 48 -7.66 -2.39 -20.99
N ARG A 49 -8.14 -3.41 -21.71
CA ARG A 49 -9.52 -3.45 -22.21
C ARG A 49 -10.53 -3.38 -21.08
N PHE A 50 -10.32 -4.12 -19.99
CA PHE A 50 -11.16 -4.04 -18.80
C PHE A 50 -11.19 -2.62 -18.23
N LEU A 51 -10.03 -2.01 -17.96
CA LEU A 51 -9.93 -0.65 -17.44
C LEU A 51 -10.65 0.35 -18.36
N SER A 52 -10.39 0.26 -19.66
CA SER A 52 -10.92 1.15 -20.68
C SER A 52 -12.43 1.03 -20.83
N THR A 53 -13.04 -0.10 -20.47
CA THR A 53 -14.50 -0.30 -20.56
C THR A 53 -15.22 -0.11 -19.23
N HIS A 54 -14.49 0.09 -18.13
CA HIS A 54 -15.07 0.20 -16.79
C HIS A 54 -15.67 1.60 -16.55
N THR A 55 -16.99 1.66 -16.30
CA THR A 55 -17.78 2.88 -16.12
C THR A 55 -17.25 3.84 -15.06
N ASP A 56 -16.82 3.29 -13.93
CA ASP A 56 -16.37 4.04 -12.76
C ASP A 56 -14.89 4.42 -12.78
N LEU A 57 -14.19 4.18 -13.89
CA LEU A 57 -12.80 4.60 -14.07
C LEU A 57 -12.73 5.76 -15.07
N SER A 58 -11.93 6.76 -14.74
CA SER A 58 -11.62 7.90 -15.59
C SER A 58 -10.12 7.97 -15.87
N PHE A 59 -9.74 8.59 -16.97
CA PHE A 59 -8.35 8.65 -17.45
C PHE A 59 -7.91 10.10 -17.52
N TYR A 60 -6.74 10.39 -16.95
CA TYR A 60 -6.18 11.72 -16.95
C TYR A 60 -4.74 11.71 -17.45
N GLU A 61 -4.36 12.78 -18.15
CA GLU A 61 -2.97 13.09 -18.48
C GLU A 61 -2.42 14.08 -17.46
N LEU A 62 -1.32 13.71 -16.81
CA LEU A 62 -0.57 14.57 -15.90
C LEU A 62 0.29 15.58 -16.67
N PRO A 63 0.59 16.77 -16.08
CA PRO A 63 1.45 17.76 -16.73
C PRO A 63 2.90 17.26 -16.89
N THR A 64 3.35 16.37 -16.03
CA THR A 64 4.70 15.78 -16.02
C THR A 64 4.62 14.28 -15.79
N ASP A 65 5.64 13.56 -16.25
CA ASP A 65 5.78 12.13 -15.97
C ASP A 65 5.83 11.88 -14.46
N ARG A 66 5.15 10.84 -14.00
CA ARG A 66 5.27 10.35 -12.63
C ARG A 66 6.16 9.11 -12.61
N GLU A 67 7.17 9.12 -11.75
CA GLU A 67 8.05 7.96 -11.55
C GLU A 67 7.25 6.76 -11.01
N ASP A 68 7.80 5.56 -11.23
CA ASP A 68 7.15 4.32 -10.83
C ASP A 68 7.26 4.12 -9.31
N VAL A 69 6.27 3.45 -8.73
CA VAL A 69 6.30 3.16 -7.29
C VAL A 69 7.45 2.22 -6.93
N VAL A 70 8.22 2.58 -5.89
CA VAL A 70 9.20 1.70 -5.28
C VAL A 70 8.58 1.04 -4.06
N LEU A 71 8.39 -0.28 -4.11
CA LEU A 71 7.85 -1.06 -3.00
C LEU A 71 8.98 -1.49 -2.08
N VAL A 72 9.09 -0.85 -0.91
CA VAL A 72 10.09 -1.18 0.11
C VAL A 72 9.48 -2.11 1.15
N ASP A 73 10.01 -3.33 1.24
CA ASP A 73 9.69 -4.23 2.34
C ASP A 73 10.61 -3.94 3.53
N ARG A 74 10.09 -3.11 4.45
CA ARG A 74 10.76 -2.72 5.71
C ARG A 74 11.11 -3.90 6.63
N TYR A 75 10.62 -5.10 6.32
CA TYR A 75 10.87 -6.30 7.12
C TYR A 75 11.86 -7.28 6.47
N LYS A 76 12.34 -7.01 5.24
CA LYS A 76 13.42 -7.81 4.61
C LYS A 76 14.81 -7.44 5.10
N VAL A 77 15.03 -6.18 5.48
CA VAL A 77 16.33 -5.64 5.98
C VAL A 77 16.28 -5.52 7.50
N VAL A 78 15.78 -6.55 8.18
CA VAL A 78 15.84 -6.60 9.65
C VAL A 78 17.17 -7.28 9.99
N ASP A 79 18.02 -6.51 10.67
CA ASP A 79 19.28 -6.98 11.26
C ASP A 79 19.12 -8.37 11.88
N GLN A 80 20.13 -9.22 11.69
CA GLN A 80 20.08 -10.64 12.05
C GLN A 80 19.74 -10.85 13.53
N ASP A 81 19.97 -9.84 14.39
CA ASP A 81 19.79 -9.95 15.84
C ASP A 81 18.65 -9.11 16.48
N SER A 82 18.18 -7.99 15.88
CA SER A 82 17.59 -6.93 16.74
C SER A 82 16.12 -6.51 16.54
N ASN A 83 15.33 -7.08 15.62
CA ASN A 83 13.93 -6.65 15.37
C ASN A 83 13.73 -5.19 14.95
N VAL A 84 14.82 -4.47 14.72
CA VAL A 84 14.73 -3.05 14.45
C VAL A 84 14.90 -2.81 12.96
N GLU A 85 13.97 -2.05 12.40
CA GLU A 85 14.17 -1.47 11.07
C GLU A 85 15.43 -0.59 11.16
N ILE A 86 16.48 -0.95 10.42
CA ILE A 86 17.62 -0.07 10.22
C ILE A 86 17.12 1.06 9.33
N GLU A 87 17.25 2.30 9.80
CA GLU A 87 16.93 3.48 9.01
C GLU A 87 17.91 3.58 7.82
N GLU A 88 17.57 2.95 6.70
CA GLU A 88 18.18 3.27 5.42
C GLU A 88 17.62 4.62 4.96
N PRO A 89 18.47 5.54 4.48
CA PRO A 89 17.96 6.78 3.90
C PRO A 89 17.09 6.38 2.70
N THR A 90 15.77 6.58 2.80
CA THR A 90 14.89 6.51 1.64
C THR A 90 15.22 7.68 0.73
N VAL A 91 16.23 7.50 -0.12
CA VAL A 91 16.62 8.43 -1.17
C VAL A 91 15.68 8.19 -2.35
N GLY A 92 14.45 8.65 -2.23
CA GLY A 92 13.45 8.55 -3.28
C GLY A 92 12.61 9.81 -3.33
N VAL A 93 12.26 10.23 -4.54
CA VAL A 93 11.28 11.30 -4.75
C VAL A 93 9.94 10.80 -4.21
N ASP A 94 9.27 11.59 -3.36
CA ASP A 94 7.89 11.28 -2.98
C ASP A 94 7.00 11.49 -4.20
N ILE A 95 6.71 10.41 -4.92
CA ILE A 95 5.84 10.40 -6.11
C ILE A 95 4.37 10.70 -5.76
N TYR A 96 4.05 10.81 -4.47
CA TYR A 96 2.72 11.04 -3.93
C TYR A 96 2.70 12.16 -2.88
N PRO A 97 3.10 13.40 -3.22
CA PRO A 97 3.08 14.50 -2.27
C PRO A 97 1.64 14.79 -1.82
N ILE A 98 1.48 15.12 -0.54
CA ILE A 98 0.16 15.43 0.00
C ILE A 98 -0.27 16.84 -0.43
N LYS A 99 -1.38 16.92 -1.16
CA LYS A 99 -2.13 18.16 -1.45
C LYS A 99 -3.61 17.85 -1.26
N ILE A 100 -4.13 18.19 -0.09
CA ILE A 100 -5.52 17.94 0.27
C ILE A 100 -6.43 18.76 -0.63
N ILE A 101 -7.35 18.06 -1.30
CA ILE A 101 -8.44 18.67 -2.07
C ILE A 101 -9.69 18.56 -1.17
N PRO A 102 -10.19 19.69 -0.64
CA PRO A 102 -11.42 19.69 0.13
C PRO A 102 -12.58 19.15 -0.69
N GLU A 103 -13.56 18.55 -0.02
CA GLU A 103 -14.78 18.06 -0.68
C GLU A 103 -15.36 19.17 -1.57
N ASN A 104 -15.35 18.91 -2.88
CA ASN A 104 -15.81 19.87 -3.87
C ASN A 104 -17.32 19.72 -4.14
N LYS A 105 -17.88 20.58 -5.00
CA LYS A 105 -19.31 20.52 -5.36
C LYS A 105 -19.73 19.20 -6.02
N ASP A 106 -18.76 18.45 -6.54
CA ASP A 106 -18.96 17.14 -7.17
C ASP A 106 -18.79 15.98 -6.17
N GLY A 107 -18.62 16.29 -4.86
CA GLY A 107 -18.40 15.31 -3.79
C GLY A 107 -17.02 14.64 -3.85
N LEU A 108 -16.06 15.19 -4.61
CA LEU A 108 -14.72 14.64 -4.69
C LEU A 108 -13.90 15.04 -3.47
N GLN A 109 -13.33 14.04 -2.80
CA GLN A 109 -12.47 14.17 -1.64
C GLN A 109 -11.20 13.35 -1.85
N GLY A 110 -10.04 13.89 -1.46
CA GLY A 110 -8.77 13.15 -1.49
C GLY A 110 -7.54 14.03 -1.66
N SER A 111 -6.38 13.41 -1.79
CA SER A 111 -5.11 14.10 -2.07
C SER A 111 -4.75 14.01 -3.54
N CYS A 112 -4.48 15.16 -4.18
CA CYS A 112 -3.89 15.17 -5.52
C CYS A 112 -3.18 16.49 -5.85
N VAL A 113 -1.88 16.41 -6.18
CA VAL A 113 -1.05 17.59 -6.48
C VAL A 113 -1.54 18.31 -7.74
N PHE A 114 -1.82 17.54 -8.79
CA PHE A 114 -2.17 18.02 -10.13
C PHE A 114 -3.68 18.01 -10.39
N PHE A 115 -4.50 18.11 -9.34
CA PHE A 115 -5.96 17.99 -9.47
C PHE A 115 -6.56 18.99 -10.48
N LYS A 116 -6.01 20.21 -10.56
CA LYS A 116 -6.49 21.27 -11.47
C LYS A 116 -5.73 21.27 -12.80
N GLU A 117 -4.53 20.71 -12.81
CA GLU A 117 -3.58 20.76 -13.91
C GLU A 117 -3.69 19.54 -14.84
N ARG A 118 -4.21 18.41 -14.35
CA ARG A 118 -4.43 17.21 -15.16
C ARG A 118 -5.57 17.39 -16.16
N ILE A 119 -5.44 16.76 -17.32
CA ILE A 119 -6.41 16.84 -18.41
C ILE A 119 -7.23 15.55 -18.45
N ASP A 120 -8.56 15.63 -18.44
CA ASP A 120 -9.42 14.46 -18.63
C ASP A 120 -9.36 14.00 -20.09
N ILE A 121 -8.79 12.81 -20.30
CA ILE A 121 -8.62 12.18 -21.61
C ILE A 121 -9.50 10.93 -21.74
N THR A 122 -10.48 10.74 -20.85
CA THR A 122 -11.39 9.57 -20.88
C THR A 122 -12.03 9.40 -22.25
N LYS A 123 -12.42 10.51 -22.90
CA LYS A 123 -13.03 10.51 -24.25
C LYS A 123 -12.04 10.15 -25.37
N HIS A 124 -10.74 10.27 -25.13
CA HIS A 124 -9.70 9.83 -26.07
C HIS A 124 -9.40 8.34 -25.90
N VAL A 125 -9.57 7.81 -24.68
CA VAL A 125 -9.36 6.40 -24.36
C VAL A 125 -10.54 5.53 -24.78
N ARG A 126 -11.78 6.02 -24.61
CA ARG A 126 -13.00 5.27 -24.94
C ARG A 126 -14.14 6.12 -25.49
N SER A 127 -14.99 5.49 -26.29
CA SER A 127 -16.24 6.08 -26.75
C SER A 127 -17.30 6.14 -25.64
N LYS A 128 -18.39 6.88 -25.88
CA LYS A 128 -19.56 6.94 -24.97
C LYS A 128 -20.20 5.57 -24.73
N ASN A 129 -20.06 4.64 -25.67
CA ASN A 129 -20.59 3.27 -25.58
C ASN A 129 -19.59 2.31 -24.92
N LEU A 130 -18.58 2.83 -24.19
CA LEU A 130 -17.55 2.06 -23.50
C LEU A 130 -16.73 1.18 -24.45
N VAL A 131 -16.53 1.61 -25.70
CA VAL A 131 -15.64 0.92 -26.64
C VAL A 131 -14.26 1.57 -26.56
N PRO A 132 -13.18 0.80 -26.28
CA PRO A 132 -11.82 1.33 -26.29
C PRO A 132 -11.46 1.87 -27.68
N LEU A 133 -10.87 3.07 -27.72
CA LEU A 133 -10.41 3.72 -28.94
C LEU A 133 -8.91 3.52 -29.19
N LEU A 134 -8.16 3.25 -28.11
CA LEU A 134 -6.74 2.99 -28.14
C LEU A 134 -6.46 1.63 -27.48
N ASN A 135 -5.54 0.87 -28.04
CA ASN A 135 -4.98 -0.31 -27.41
C ASN A 135 -3.87 0.07 -26.41
N LEU A 136 -3.33 -0.93 -25.70
CA LEU A 136 -2.34 -0.70 -24.64
C LEU A 136 -1.02 -0.10 -25.19
N GLU A 137 -0.58 -0.54 -26.36
CA GLU A 137 0.64 -0.05 -26.98
C GLU A 137 0.48 1.42 -27.39
N GLU A 138 -0.61 1.73 -28.10
CA GLU A 138 -0.93 3.10 -28.55
C GLU A 138 -1.07 4.08 -27.39
N VAL A 139 -1.67 3.67 -26.27
CA VAL A 139 -1.86 4.55 -25.11
C VAL A 139 -0.53 4.79 -24.38
N LEU A 140 0.33 3.78 -24.30
CA LEU A 140 1.65 3.89 -23.67
C LEU A 140 2.60 4.72 -24.54
N GLU A 141 2.56 4.57 -25.87
CA GLU A 141 3.32 5.40 -26.80
C GLU A 141 2.90 6.87 -26.70
N ARG A 142 1.60 7.14 -26.61
CA ARG A 142 1.06 8.50 -26.62
C ARG A 142 1.21 9.23 -25.29
N TYR A 143 0.94 8.57 -24.17
CA TYR A 143 0.84 9.22 -22.86
C TYR A 143 1.87 8.70 -21.84
N GLY A 144 2.44 7.51 -22.05
CA GLY A 144 3.47 6.93 -21.20
C GLY A 144 3.16 7.02 -19.70
N ARG A 145 4.10 7.60 -18.95
CA ARG A 145 4.01 7.80 -17.49
C ARG A 145 3.15 8.99 -17.05
N LYS A 146 2.57 9.75 -17.98
CA LYS A 146 1.61 10.82 -17.67
C LYS A 146 0.20 10.29 -17.55
N LEU A 147 -0.11 9.13 -18.13
CA LEU A 147 -1.42 8.52 -18.02
C LEU A 147 -1.66 8.00 -16.61
N VAL A 148 -2.70 8.51 -15.97
CA VAL A 148 -3.23 7.94 -14.72
C VAL A 148 -4.69 7.52 -14.87
N VAL A 149 -5.00 6.37 -14.27
CA VAL A 149 -6.37 5.86 -14.12
C VAL A 149 -6.85 6.19 -12.72
N VAL A 150 -8.02 6.82 -12.61
CA VAL A 150 -8.60 7.26 -11.34
C VAL A 150 -9.97 6.61 -11.18
N ALA A 151 -10.19 5.91 -10.07
CA ALA A 151 -11.50 5.36 -9.75
C ALA A 151 -12.44 6.43 -9.20
N SER A 152 -13.75 6.23 -9.39
CA SER A 152 -14.80 7.11 -8.87
C SER A 152 -14.69 7.29 -7.35
N GLN A 153 -15.22 8.40 -6.82
CA GLN A 153 -15.23 8.65 -5.38
C GLN A 153 -15.84 7.47 -4.61
N MET A 154 -16.93 6.90 -5.12
CA MET A 154 -17.61 5.76 -4.51
C MET A 154 -16.68 4.54 -4.43
N MET A 155 -15.99 4.19 -5.53
CA MET A 155 -15.05 3.07 -5.52
C MET A 155 -13.89 3.28 -4.55
N ARG A 156 -13.27 4.47 -4.54
CA ARG A 156 -12.19 4.80 -3.60
C ARG A 156 -12.64 4.72 -2.15
N PHE A 157 -13.80 5.29 -1.87
CA PHE A 157 -14.41 5.24 -0.55
C PHE A 157 -14.64 3.79 -0.11
N ARG A 158 -15.22 2.93 -0.97
CA ARG A 158 -15.44 1.51 -0.67
C ARG A 158 -14.15 0.73 -0.49
N ALA A 159 -13.12 1.02 -1.27
CA ALA A 159 -11.82 0.39 -1.09
C ALA A 159 -11.20 0.70 0.29
N LEU A 160 -11.32 1.95 0.75
CA LEU A 160 -10.74 2.37 2.03
C LEU A 160 -11.59 1.95 3.24
N ILE A 161 -12.90 2.14 3.15
CA ILE A 161 -13.81 2.01 4.29
C ILE A 161 -14.34 0.59 4.42
N GLY A 162 -14.37 -0.19 3.34
CA GLY A 162 -14.90 -1.55 3.34
C GLY A 162 -16.42 -1.59 3.19
N SER A 163 -16.93 -2.75 2.78
CA SER A 163 -18.36 -2.99 2.58
C SER A 163 -19.12 -3.16 3.89
N GLU A 164 -18.41 -3.50 4.96
CA GLU A 164 -18.98 -3.75 6.29
C GLU A 164 -19.24 -2.49 7.12
N ASN A 165 -18.74 -1.34 6.67
CA ASN A 165 -18.88 -0.06 7.34
C ASN A 165 -19.96 0.80 6.67
N ASP A 166 -20.37 1.86 7.38
CA ASP A 166 -21.42 2.78 6.95
C ASP A 166 -21.07 3.42 5.59
N PRO A 167 -21.90 3.20 4.54
CA PRO A 167 -21.69 3.78 3.22
C PRO A 167 -21.81 5.31 3.18
N GLU A 168 -22.43 5.92 4.18
CA GLU A 168 -22.63 7.36 4.29
C GLU A 168 -21.66 8.01 5.30
N LEU A 169 -20.68 7.24 5.79
CA LEU A 169 -19.68 7.73 6.75
C LEU A 169 -18.96 8.97 6.20
N LYS A 170 -19.06 10.10 6.92
CA LYS A 170 -18.35 11.33 6.57
C LYS A 170 -17.07 11.46 7.38
N LEU A 171 -15.93 11.46 6.67
CA LEU A 171 -14.63 11.80 7.23
C LEU A 171 -14.28 13.23 6.83
N GLY A 172 -13.63 13.97 7.73
CA GLY A 172 -13.02 15.25 7.35
C GLY A 172 -11.85 15.05 6.39
N ASP A 173 -11.56 16.04 5.54
CA ASP A 173 -10.60 15.95 4.43
C ASP A 173 -9.23 15.44 4.86
N ASP A 174 -8.67 16.00 5.94
CA ASP A 174 -7.39 15.55 6.49
C ASP A 174 -7.41 14.06 6.89
N SER A 175 -8.50 13.61 7.52
CA SER A 175 -8.62 12.21 7.97
C SER A 175 -8.79 11.27 6.78
N TYR A 176 -9.57 11.68 5.77
CA TYR A 176 -9.73 10.91 4.54
C TYR A 176 -8.41 10.80 3.76
N CYS A 177 -7.64 11.88 3.64
CA CYS A 177 -6.32 11.85 3.00
C CYS A 177 -5.32 10.98 3.76
N ILE A 178 -5.35 10.98 5.11
CA ILE A 178 -4.55 10.04 5.91
C ILE A 178 -4.96 8.60 5.60
N LEU A 179 -6.26 8.33 5.51
CA LEU A 179 -6.77 7.00 5.17
C LEU A 179 -6.35 6.58 3.76
N GLU A 180 -6.40 7.48 2.77
CA GLU A 180 -5.87 7.25 1.40
C GLU A 180 -4.39 6.89 1.45
N LYS A 181 -3.55 7.66 2.16
CA LYS A 181 -2.11 7.39 2.27
C LYS A 181 -1.85 6.02 2.93
N VAL A 182 -2.56 5.69 4.01
CA VAL A 182 -2.46 4.39 4.69
C VAL A 182 -2.92 3.25 3.77
N GLY A 183 -4.05 3.41 3.08
CA GLY A 183 -4.59 2.42 2.14
C GLY A 183 -3.65 2.16 0.97
N ARG A 184 -2.99 3.21 0.46
CA ARG A 184 -2.01 3.14 -0.63
C ARG A 184 -0.81 2.26 -0.28
N SER A 185 -0.53 2.03 1.00
CA SER A 185 0.59 1.18 1.44
C SER A 185 0.21 -0.28 1.70
N ARG A 186 -1.07 -0.65 1.48
CA ARG A 186 -1.60 -2.02 1.62
C ARG A 186 -1.08 -2.71 2.90
N TRP A 187 -0.47 -3.90 2.77
CA TRP A 187 0.10 -4.70 3.87
C TRP A 187 1.39 -4.15 4.47
N HIS A 188 2.04 -3.18 3.82
CA HIS A 188 3.23 -2.54 4.38
C HIS A 188 2.85 -1.53 5.46
N GLY A 189 1.68 -0.89 5.33
CA GLY A 189 1.20 0.15 6.24
C GLY A 189 2.04 1.42 6.19
N GLU A 190 1.78 2.33 7.12
CA GLU A 190 2.45 3.61 7.24
C GLU A 190 2.88 3.86 8.69
N ILE A 191 4.07 4.41 8.87
CA ILE A 191 4.56 4.74 10.21
C ILE A 191 3.99 6.10 10.62
N GLN A 192 3.34 6.16 11.78
CA GLN A 192 2.75 7.40 12.30
C GLN A 192 3.75 8.55 12.33
N GLY A 193 5.00 8.26 12.72
CA GLY A 193 6.13 9.20 12.71
C GLY A 193 6.33 9.89 11.36
N ASP A 194 6.43 9.08 10.31
CA ASP A 194 6.69 9.54 8.94
C ASP A 194 5.47 10.29 8.38
N LEU A 195 4.26 9.85 8.71
CA LEU A 195 3.03 10.52 8.29
C LEU A 195 2.93 11.95 8.82
N HIS A 196 3.08 12.17 10.13
CA HIS A 196 2.91 13.51 10.69
C HIS A 196 4.13 14.40 10.44
N GLY A 197 5.35 13.86 10.51
CA GLY A 197 6.59 14.62 10.37
C GLY A 197 6.94 14.97 8.93
N SER A 198 6.78 14.01 8.01
CA SER A 198 7.26 14.15 6.63
C SER A 198 6.13 14.43 5.65
N SER A 199 5.09 13.59 5.62
CA SER A 199 4.04 13.67 4.59
C SER A 199 3.05 14.81 4.82
N PHE A 200 2.42 14.86 6.01
CA PHE A 200 1.37 15.85 6.32
C PHE A 200 1.91 17.10 7.01
N LYS A 201 3.13 17.05 7.57
CA LYS A 201 3.79 18.17 8.27
C LYS A 201 2.88 18.82 9.32
N VAL A 202 2.21 17.99 10.11
CA VAL A 202 1.32 18.40 11.20
C VAL A 202 1.93 18.00 12.55
N ASP A 203 1.61 18.75 13.60
CA ASP A 203 2.10 18.41 14.93
C ASP A 203 1.49 17.08 15.43
N PRO A 204 2.18 16.35 16.35
CA PRO A 204 1.72 15.06 16.84
C PRO A 204 0.34 15.09 17.51
N ARG A 205 -0.05 16.22 18.14
CA ARG A 205 -1.34 16.34 18.84
C ARG A 205 -2.47 16.46 17.83
N LYS A 206 -2.31 17.27 16.79
CA LYS A 206 -3.24 17.35 15.66
C LYS A 206 -3.35 16.00 14.97
N PHE A 207 -2.23 15.34 14.68
CA PHE A 207 -2.27 14.02 14.04
C PHE A 207 -3.01 12.98 14.89
N HIS A 208 -2.79 12.96 16.21
CA HIS A 208 -3.52 12.09 17.12
C HIS A 208 -5.04 12.28 16.99
N TYR A 209 -5.51 13.53 16.91
CA TYR A 209 -6.93 13.83 16.74
C TYR A 209 -7.48 13.33 15.40
N LEU A 210 -6.78 13.59 14.30
CA LEU A 210 -7.16 13.11 12.96
C LEU A 210 -7.24 11.57 12.94
N ARG A 211 -6.22 10.89 13.47
CA ARG A 211 -6.18 9.43 13.60
C ARG A 211 -7.32 8.90 14.48
N LYS A 212 -7.69 9.61 15.56
CA LYS A 212 -8.75 9.18 16.48
C LYS A 212 -10.10 8.99 15.77
N SER A 213 -10.39 9.79 14.74
CA SER A 213 -11.57 9.60 13.90
C SER A 213 -11.53 8.25 13.17
N LEU A 214 -10.38 7.91 12.57
CA LEU A 214 -10.20 6.65 11.85
C LEU A 214 -10.30 5.42 12.77
N VAL A 215 -9.78 5.52 14.00
CA VAL A 215 -9.89 4.46 15.00
C VAL A 215 -11.33 4.30 15.49
N ARG A 216 -12.05 5.40 15.73
CA ARG A 216 -13.45 5.37 16.18
C ARG A 216 -14.33 4.59 15.21
N HIS A 217 -14.13 4.81 13.91
CA HIS A 217 -14.86 4.11 12.84
C HIS A 217 -14.22 2.76 12.46
N LYS A 218 -13.22 2.29 13.20
CA LYS A 218 -12.53 1.00 12.99
C LYS A 218 -11.98 0.84 11.57
N LEU A 219 -11.49 1.92 10.96
CA LEU A 219 -10.97 1.89 9.58
C LEU A 219 -9.50 1.47 9.51
N ILE A 220 -8.77 1.69 10.59
CA ILE A 220 -7.34 1.35 10.70
C ILE A 220 -7.07 0.47 11.92
N THR A 221 -5.97 -0.28 11.84
CA THR A 221 -5.36 -0.99 12.97
C THR A 221 -4.02 -0.35 13.31
N MET A 222 -3.57 -0.56 14.55
CA MET A 222 -2.34 0.04 15.08
C MET A 222 -1.50 -1.05 15.73
N GLN A 223 -0.22 -1.09 15.39
CA GLN A 223 0.76 -1.99 15.98
C GLN A 223 1.97 -1.19 16.44
N ARG A 224 2.63 -1.64 17.51
CA ARG A 224 3.87 -1.02 17.98
C ARG A 224 4.97 -1.29 16.95
N HIS A 225 5.69 -0.25 16.56
CA HIS A 225 6.83 -0.33 15.65
C HIS A 225 8.07 0.24 16.34
N CYS A 226 9.22 -0.41 16.13
CA CYS A 226 10.52 0.06 16.62
C CYS A 226 11.47 0.26 15.43
N ARG A 227 12.14 1.40 15.38
CA ARG A 227 13.16 1.74 14.38
C ARG A 227 14.47 2.10 15.08
N GLN A 228 15.61 1.66 14.55
CA GLN A 228 16.94 1.95 15.09
C GLN A 228 17.55 3.06 14.25
N ARG A 229 17.93 4.14 14.90
CA ARG A 229 18.68 5.20 14.22
C ARG A 229 20.16 4.82 14.11
N LYS A 230 20.89 5.52 13.23
CA LYS A 230 22.33 5.33 12.95
C LYS A 230 23.28 5.27 14.16
N PHE A 231 22.84 5.66 15.35
CA PHE A 231 23.61 5.66 16.60
C PHE A 231 23.08 4.66 17.66
N GLY A 232 22.28 3.67 17.25
CA GLY A 232 21.78 2.63 18.15
C GLY A 232 20.59 3.04 19.02
N HIS A 233 20.13 4.29 18.95
CA HIS A 233 18.93 4.72 19.65
C HIS A 233 17.66 4.13 19.00
N GLU A 234 16.89 3.41 19.81
CA GLU A 234 15.57 2.92 19.45
C GLU A 234 14.53 4.04 19.49
N GLN A 235 13.73 4.13 18.43
CA GLN A 235 12.58 5.01 18.35
C GLN A 235 11.31 4.18 18.22
N TYR A 236 10.38 4.40 19.16
CA TYR A 236 9.07 3.77 19.13
C TYR A 236 8.05 4.62 18.38
N SER A 237 7.26 3.96 17.54
CA SER A 237 6.18 4.56 16.77
C SER A 237 5.02 3.58 16.63
N LEU A 238 4.00 3.98 15.87
CA LEU A 238 2.88 3.12 15.51
C LEU A 238 2.91 2.82 14.01
N LEU A 239 2.80 1.54 13.67
CA LEU A 239 2.45 1.09 12.34
C LEU A 239 0.93 1.18 12.18
N LEU A 240 0.49 1.97 11.21
CA LEU A 240 -0.91 2.12 10.83
C LEU A 240 -1.18 1.29 9.58
N LEU A 241 -2.21 0.45 9.63
CA LEU A 241 -2.67 -0.37 8.51
C LEU A 241 -4.16 -0.14 8.29
N LEU A 242 -4.59 -0.16 7.04
CA LEU A 242 -6.02 -0.27 6.74
C LEU A 242 -6.54 -1.58 7.32
N LYS A 243 -7.73 -1.57 7.94
CA LYS A 243 -8.25 -2.74 8.66
C LYS A 243 -8.29 -4.00 7.79
N ARG A 244 -8.67 -3.89 6.52
CA ARG A 244 -8.71 -5.02 5.57
C ARG A 244 -7.33 -5.58 5.21
N PHE A 245 -6.26 -4.82 5.41
CA PHE A 245 -4.88 -5.24 5.19
C PHE A 245 -4.14 -5.56 6.48
N HIS A 246 -4.86 -5.66 7.58
CA HIS A 246 -4.28 -5.98 8.87
C HIS A 246 -3.56 -7.33 8.80
N ASN A 247 -2.27 -7.29 9.13
CA ASN A 247 -1.46 -8.45 9.38
C ASN A 247 -0.74 -8.26 10.72
N ASN A 248 -0.77 -9.27 11.58
CA ASN A 248 -0.01 -9.22 12.82
C ASN A 248 1.48 -9.24 12.49
N ARG A 249 2.16 -8.13 12.78
CA ARG A 249 3.61 -8.02 12.70
C ARG A 249 4.15 -8.55 14.01
N LEU A 250 4.36 -9.86 14.05
CA LEU A 250 5.01 -10.53 15.17
C LEU A 250 6.45 -10.03 15.29
N THR A 251 6.85 -9.64 16.48
CA THR A 251 8.27 -9.40 16.77
C THR A 251 9.06 -10.72 16.60
N LYS A 252 10.32 -10.70 16.16
CA LYS A 252 11.19 -11.90 16.17
C LYS A 252 11.22 -12.58 17.52
N SER A 253 11.04 -11.89 18.66
CA SER A 253 10.97 -12.55 19.98
C SER A 253 9.77 -13.49 20.06
N VAL A 254 8.63 -13.08 19.52
CA VAL A 254 7.43 -13.93 19.42
C VAL A 254 7.64 -15.03 18.39
N LEU A 255 8.22 -14.75 17.21
CA LEU A 255 8.57 -15.78 16.22
C LEU A 255 9.59 -16.79 16.77
N LEU A 256 10.56 -16.34 17.55
CA LEU A 256 11.56 -17.17 18.22
C LEU A 256 10.89 -18.05 19.28
N ILE A 257 9.97 -17.50 20.07
CA ILE A 257 9.17 -18.27 21.03
C ILE A 257 8.31 -19.30 20.29
N GLU A 258 7.69 -18.94 19.17
CA GLU A 258 6.91 -19.88 18.34
C GLU A 258 7.80 -21.01 17.81
N ASN A 259 8.99 -20.68 17.28
CA ASN A 259 9.97 -21.67 16.82
C ASN A 259 10.45 -22.57 17.97
N ILE A 260 10.78 -21.99 19.13
CA ILE A 260 11.15 -22.75 20.34
C ILE A 260 10.01 -23.68 20.75
N CYS A 261 8.77 -23.18 20.80
CA CYS A 261 7.60 -23.98 21.16
C CYS A 261 7.38 -25.12 20.15
N GLY A 262 7.53 -24.85 18.85
CA GLY A 262 7.42 -25.86 17.80
C GLY A 262 8.48 -26.96 17.92
N ILE A 263 9.73 -26.58 18.20
CA ILE A 263 10.82 -27.53 18.48
C ILE A 263 10.49 -28.37 19.73
N LEU A 264 10.14 -27.72 20.83
CA LEU A 264 9.86 -28.40 22.10
C LEU A 264 8.70 -29.39 21.97
N GLN A 265 7.63 -29.05 21.25
CA GLN A 265 6.48 -29.94 21.01
C GLN A 265 6.84 -31.24 20.27
N GLN A 266 7.94 -31.24 19.50
CA GLN A 266 8.42 -32.42 18.79
C GLN A 266 9.37 -33.29 19.64
N MET A 267 9.79 -32.80 20.81
CA MET A 267 10.73 -33.50 21.68
C MET A 267 10.02 -34.29 22.79
N PRO A 268 10.57 -35.45 23.21
CA PRO A 268 10.00 -36.25 24.28
C PRO A 268 9.94 -35.45 25.60
N GLY A 269 8.75 -35.37 26.20
CA GLY A 269 8.52 -34.62 27.43
C GLY A 269 8.57 -33.09 27.27
N ASN A 270 8.47 -32.57 26.04
CA ASN A 270 8.51 -31.14 25.74
C ASN A 270 9.76 -30.42 26.28
N SER A 271 10.89 -31.12 26.32
CA SER A 271 12.13 -30.61 26.90
C SER A 271 13.34 -31.02 26.08
N ILE A 272 14.34 -30.15 26.00
CA ILE A 272 15.61 -30.40 25.32
C ILE A 272 16.73 -29.63 26.06
N PRO A 273 17.97 -30.13 26.12
CA PRO A 273 19.10 -29.35 26.62
C PRO A 273 19.28 -28.05 25.83
N PHE A 274 19.57 -26.96 26.53
CA PHE A 274 19.68 -25.62 25.94
C PHE A 274 20.67 -25.55 24.77
N MET A 275 21.81 -26.25 24.85
CA MET A 275 22.81 -26.25 23.76
C MET A 275 22.23 -26.86 22.47
N ALA A 276 21.49 -27.97 22.57
CA ALA A 276 20.87 -28.60 21.41
C ALA A 276 19.70 -27.77 20.84
N LEU A 277 18.96 -27.04 21.69
CA LEU A 277 17.97 -26.06 21.23
C LEU A 277 18.62 -24.93 20.42
N LYS A 278 19.75 -24.41 20.92
CA LYS A 278 20.49 -23.34 20.25
C LYS A 278 20.96 -23.77 18.87
N ASP A 279 21.53 -24.97 18.74
CA ASP A 279 22.01 -25.50 17.46
C ASP A 279 20.86 -25.68 16.45
N GLN A 280 19.70 -26.19 16.89
CA GLN A 280 18.52 -26.31 16.03
C GLN A 280 17.96 -24.95 15.60
N LEU A 281 17.92 -23.97 16.50
CA LEU A 281 17.47 -22.61 16.15
C LEU A 281 18.39 -21.94 15.12
N VAL A 282 19.70 -22.12 15.23
CA VAL A 282 20.66 -21.61 14.24
C VAL A 282 20.40 -22.24 12.87
N SER A 283 20.17 -23.56 12.81
CA SER A 283 19.86 -24.26 11.54
C SER A 283 18.56 -23.80 10.86
N VAL A 284 17.56 -23.36 11.64
CA VAL A 284 16.28 -22.85 11.14
C VAL A 284 16.40 -21.38 10.69
N LEU A 285 17.24 -20.59 11.34
CA LEU A 285 17.41 -19.16 11.06
C LEU A 285 18.38 -18.88 9.90
N THR A 286 19.22 -19.84 9.52
CA THR A 286 20.08 -19.78 8.34
C THR A 286 19.80 -20.97 7.41
N PRO A 287 18.74 -20.93 6.57
CA PRO A 287 18.56 -21.96 5.57
C PRO A 287 19.66 -21.81 4.52
N GLY A 288 20.51 -22.84 4.44
CA GLY A 288 21.71 -23.00 3.60
C GLY A 288 21.95 -21.96 2.51
N VAL A 289 23.06 -21.23 2.65
CA VAL A 289 23.90 -20.94 1.48
C VAL A 289 24.41 -22.29 1.00
N PRO A 290 24.12 -22.72 -0.24
CA PRO A 290 24.70 -23.95 -0.75
C PRO A 290 26.21 -23.74 -0.84
N ASP A 291 26.97 -24.58 -0.13
CA ASP A 291 28.41 -24.68 -0.29
C ASP A 291 28.71 -25.01 -1.77
N SER A 292 29.50 -24.11 -2.38
CA SER A 292 30.37 -24.24 -3.56
C SER A 292 30.10 -25.36 -4.57
#